data_AF-A0A101UE53-F1
#
_entry.id   AF-A0A101UE53-F1
#
_cell.length_a   1.000
_cell.length_b   1.000
_cell.length_c   1.000
_cell.angle_alpha   90.00
_cell.angle_beta   90.00
_cell.angle_gamma   90.00
#
_symmetry.space_group_name_H-M   'P 1'
#
loop_
_entity.id
_entity.type
_entity.pdbx_description
1 polymer ?
#
loop_
_entity_poly.entity_id
_entity_poly.type
_entity_poly.pdbx_seq_one_letter_code
_entity_poly.pdbx_strand_id
1 'polypeptide(L)'
;MPWPEIRDTTGSAAGIPALLTTVARGDAETAESALGQLRRRICRYGFVVDQATAATVPFLWELARLPQVTCRVAILRLLRSIADARQWETTAAAYPKLLRHPDNHVAWERQARHAVRAQRGLLEDLLTDRDSEIVEAGRELAATLND
;
A
#
# COMPACT_ATOMS: atom_id res chain seq x y z
N MET A 1 16.67 -0.82 -1.05
CA MET A 1 15.91 0.38 -0.64
C MET A 1 16.57 0.99 0.58
N PRO A 2 16.97 2.28 0.55
CA PRO A 2 17.54 2.98 1.70
C PRO A 2 16.43 3.42 2.67
N TRP A 3 15.80 2.46 3.35
CA TRP A 3 14.67 2.73 4.26
C TRP A 3 14.92 3.82 5.31
N PRO A 4 16.12 3.99 5.89
CA PRO A 4 16.38 5.07 6.84
C PRO A 4 16.30 6.48 6.23
N GLU A 5 16.52 6.61 4.91
CA GLU A 5 16.60 7.88 4.19
C GLU A 5 15.23 8.38 3.69
N ILE A 6 14.21 7.51 3.67
CA ILE A 6 12.85 7.88 3.26
C ILE A 6 11.95 8.10 4.48
N ARG A 7 11.02 9.04 4.35
CA ARG A 7 10.10 9.42 5.43
C ARG A 7 8.84 8.59 5.40
N ASP A 8 8.33 8.32 6.60
CA ASP A 8 7.00 7.79 6.86
C ASP A 8 6.33 8.65 7.95
N THR A 9 5.16 8.24 8.46
CA THR A 9 4.46 9.03 9.49
C THR A 9 5.21 9.16 10.82
N THR A 10 6.25 8.37 11.06
CA THR A 10 7.13 8.44 12.25
C THR A 10 8.41 9.25 12.00
N GLY A 11 8.62 9.75 10.78
CA GLY A 11 9.77 10.54 10.37
C GLY A 11 10.90 9.73 9.71
N SER A 12 10.92 8.40 9.86
CA SER A 12 11.86 7.50 9.18
C SER A 12 11.24 6.13 8.93
N ALA A 13 11.39 5.62 7.71
CA ALA A 13 10.84 4.32 7.33
C ALA A 13 11.70 3.11 7.75
N ALA A 14 12.74 3.31 8.59
CA ALA A 14 13.68 2.26 8.98
C ALA A 14 13.04 1.00 9.60
N GLY A 15 11.84 1.10 10.18
CA GLY A 15 11.14 -0.06 10.76
C GLY A 15 10.10 -0.72 9.86
N ILE A 16 9.91 -0.24 8.62
CA ILE A 16 9.04 -0.92 7.64
C ILE A 16 9.53 -2.35 7.34
N PRO A 17 10.83 -2.63 7.13
CA PRO A 17 11.30 -3.99 6.86
C PRO A 17 10.97 -5.01 7.94
N ALA A 18 11.03 -4.60 9.21
CA ALA A 18 10.67 -5.46 10.33
C ALA A 18 9.19 -5.83 10.28
N LEU A 19 8.31 -4.84 10.03
CA LEU A 19 6.87 -5.08 9.88
C LEU A 19 6.55 -5.98 8.68
N LEU A 20 7.19 -5.78 7.52
CA LEU A 20 7.03 -6.65 6.35
C LEU A 20 7.45 -8.10 6.67
N THR A 21 8.53 -8.27 7.43
CA THR A 21 8.99 -9.60 7.88
C THR A 21 7.97 -10.25 8.81
N THR A 22 7.39 -9.48 9.74
CA THR A 22 6.35 -9.97 10.64
C THR A 22 5.07 -10.34 9.90
N VAL A 23 4.65 -9.56 8.89
CA VAL A 23 3.52 -9.92 8.01
C VAL A 23 3.80 -11.22 7.25
N ALA A 24 5.04 -11.42 6.80
CA ALA A 24 5.41 -12.60 6.02
C ALA A 24 5.45 -13.92 6.83
N ARG A 25 5.71 -13.84 8.14
CA ARG A 25 6.07 -15.00 8.98
C ARG A 25 5.20 -15.19 10.22
N GLY A 26 4.43 -14.18 10.61
CA GLY A 26 3.56 -14.23 11.78
C GLY A 26 2.37 -15.16 11.55
N ASP A 27 1.78 -15.61 12.66
CA ASP A 27 0.43 -16.17 12.64
C ASP A 27 -0.61 -15.12 12.20
N ALA A 28 -1.86 -15.51 12.04
CA ALA A 28 -2.93 -14.65 11.55
C ALA A 28 -3.05 -13.33 12.34
N GLU A 29 -3.09 -13.41 13.68
CA GLU A 29 -3.24 -12.23 14.55
C GLU A 29 -2.00 -11.32 14.48
N THR A 30 -0.81 -11.91 14.55
CA THR A 30 0.45 -11.17 14.51
C THR A 30 0.66 -10.49 13.15
N ALA A 31 0.37 -11.19 12.06
CA ALA A 31 0.49 -10.66 10.71
C ALA A 31 -0.52 -9.53 10.45
N GLU A 32 -1.76 -9.67 10.92
CA GLU A 32 -2.78 -8.62 10.79
C GLU A 32 -2.45 -7.38 11.63
N SER A 33 -1.98 -7.58 12.87
CA SER A 33 -1.50 -6.48 13.72
C SER A 33 -0.32 -5.74 13.08
N ALA A 34 0.65 -6.47 12.52
CA ALA A 34 1.80 -5.89 11.84
C ALA A 34 1.39 -5.14 10.55
N LEU A 35 0.43 -5.67 9.79
CA LEU A 35 -0.13 -4.99 8.61
C LEU A 35 -0.87 -3.71 9.02
N GLY A 36 -1.63 -3.74 10.11
CA GLY A 36 -2.28 -2.56 10.67
C GLY A 36 -1.30 -1.47 11.10
N GLN A 37 -0.18 -1.87 11.72
CA GLN A 37 0.93 -0.97 12.04
C GLN A 37 1.60 -0.41 10.78
N LEU A 38 1.89 -1.27 9.79
CA LEU A 38 2.46 -0.86 8.52
C LEU A 38 1.56 0.17 7.84
N ARG A 39 0.25 -0.08 7.76
CA ARG A 39 -0.73 0.87 7.21
C ARG A 39 -0.63 2.25 7.88
N ARG A 40 -0.52 2.32 9.20
CA ARG A 40 -0.38 3.60 9.92
C ARG A 40 0.93 4.32 9.62
N ARG A 41 1.99 3.59 9.28
CA ARG A 41 3.29 4.16 8.90
C ARG A 41 3.28 4.71 7.48
N ILE A 42 2.69 3.99 6.54
CA ILE A 42 2.69 4.38 5.12
C ILE A 42 1.46 5.20 4.72
N CYS A 43 0.44 5.29 5.57
CA CYS A 43 -0.76 6.11 5.32
C CYS A 43 -1.15 6.86 6.59
N ARG A 44 -1.08 8.20 6.56
CA ARG A 44 -1.66 9.05 7.60
C ARG A 44 -3.19 8.94 7.53
N TYR A 45 -3.83 8.83 8.69
CA TYR A 45 -5.29 8.62 8.81
C TYR A 45 -5.85 7.40 8.03
N GLY A 46 -4.99 6.46 7.62
CA GLY A 46 -5.37 5.22 6.96
C GLY A 46 -5.61 5.30 5.44
N PHE A 47 -5.46 6.48 4.83
CA PHE A 47 -5.65 6.68 3.38
C PHE A 47 -4.73 7.75 2.76
N VAL A 48 -4.12 8.62 3.56
CA VAL A 48 -3.24 9.68 3.07
C VAL A 48 -1.82 9.13 2.95
N VAL A 49 -1.39 8.82 1.75
CA VAL A 49 -0.08 8.24 1.46
C VAL A 49 1.08 9.21 1.77
N ASP A 50 2.24 8.64 2.11
CA ASP A 50 3.47 9.32 2.49
C ASP A 50 4.63 8.87 1.56
N GLN A 51 5.83 9.42 1.71
CA GLN A 51 6.97 9.12 0.81
C GLN A 51 7.29 7.62 0.74
N ALA A 52 7.22 6.90 1.88
CA ALA A 52 7.52 5.48 1.95
C ALA A 52 6.46 4.56 1.29
N THR A 53 5.26 5.04 0.98
CA THR A 53 4.17 4.21 0.46
C THR A 53 4.55 3.55 -0.86
N ALA A 54 5.03 4.35 -1.82
CA ALA A 54 5.41 3.84 -3.14
C ALA A 54 6.52 2.79 -3.06
N ALA A 55 7.49 2.97 -2.16
CA ALA A 55 8.58 2.01 -1.93
C ALA A 55 8.10 0.70 -1.28
N THR A 56 6.96 0.73 -0.57
CA THR A 56 6.40 -0.43 0.14
C THR A 56 5.50 -1.28 -0.77
N VAL A 57 4.86 -0.68 -1.78
CA VAL A 57 3.91 -1.35 -2.68
C VAL A 57 4.46 -2.64 -3.32
N PRO A 58 5.71 -2.70 -3.84
CA PRO A 58 6.23 -3.93 -4.42
C PRO A 58 6.25 -5.10 -3.44
N PHE A 59 6.57 -4.84 -2.18
CA PHE A 59 6.57 -5.86 -1.13
C PHE A 59 5.16 -6.31 -0.76
N LEU A 60 4.17 -5.41 -0.78
CA LEU A 60 2.77 -5.79 -0.58
C LEU A 60 2.28 -6.73 -1.68
N TRP A 61 2.64 -6.47 -2.94
CA TRP A 61 2.33 -7.37 -4.05
C TRP A 61 2.98 -8.75 -3.89
N GLU A 62 4.25 -8.80 -3.50
CA GLU A 62 4.93 -10.06 -3.23
C GLU A 62 4.22 -10.85 -2.12
N LEU A 63 3.93 -10.20 -0.98
CA LEU A 63 3.25 -10.84 0.15
C LEU A 63 1.85 -11.36 -0.22
N ALA A 64 1.10 -10.61 -1.03
CA ALA A 64 -0.23 -11.02 -1.48
C ALA A 64 -0.22 -12.31 -2.31
N ARG A 65 0.91 -12.66 -2.95
CA ARG A 65 1.05 -13.87 -3.77
C ARG A 65 1.51 -15.10 -2.98
N LEU A 66 2.05 -14.91 -1.78
CA LEU A 66 2.63 -16.00 -0.99
C LEU A 66 1.52 -16.76 -0.25
N PRO A 67 1.27 -18.05 -0.54
CA PRO A 67 0.17 -18.79 0.07
C PRO A 67 0.28 -18.94 1.59
N GLN A 68 1.50 -18.87 2.14
CA GLN A 68 1.75 -18.95 3.58
C GLN A 68 1.41 -17.65 4.33
N VAL A 69 1.23 -16.53 3.63
CA VAL A 69 0.82 -15.27 4.27
C VAL A 69 -0.65 -15.38 4.62
N THR A 70 -0.97 -15.18 5.89
CA THR A 70 -2.31 -15.40 6.44
C THR A 70 -3.27 -14.24 6.16
N CYS A 71 -2.78 -13.01 6.03
CA CYS A 71 -3.59 -11.80 5.87
C CYS A 71 -3.65 -11.26 4.43
N ARG A 72 -3.58 -12.14 3.42
CA ARG A 72 -3.55 -11.77 1.98
C ARG A 72 -4.72 -10.87 1.56
N VAL A 73 -5.93 -11.16 2.01
CA VAL A 73 -7.13 -10.34 1.74
C VAL A 73 -6.94 -8.90 2.24
N ALA A 74 -6.42 -8.72 3.45
CA ALA A 74 -6.18 -7.40 4.02
C ALA A 74 -5.09 -6.63 3.26
N ILE A 75 -4.08 -7.33 2.72
CA ILE A 75 -3.06 -6.74 1.85
C ILE A 75 -3.67 -6.24 0.54
N LEU A 76 -4.55 -7.01 -0.10
CA LEU A 76 -5.25 -6.59 -1.31
C LEU A 76 -6.12 -5.36 -1.08
N ARG A 77 -6.84 -5.31 0.05
CA ARG A 77 -7.61 -4.13 0.47
C ARG A 77 -6.73 -2.91 0.70
N LEU A 78 -5.52 -3.10 1.23
CA LEU A 78 -4.55 -2.02 1.39
C LEU A 78 -4.03 -1.51 0.04
N LEU A 79 -3.69 -2.40 -0.90
CA LEU A 79 -3.31 -2.03 -2.26
C LEU A 79 -4.41 -1.25 -2.97
N ARG A 80 -5.67 -1.65 -2.80
CA ARG A 80 -6.84 -0.94 -3.32
C ARG A 80 -6.95 0.47 -2.74
N SER A 81 -6.87 0.61 -1.42
CA SER A 81 -6.87 1.92 -0.74
C SER A 81 -5.77 2.85 -1.26
N ILE A 82 -4.57 2.31 -1.51
CA ILE A 82 -3.45 3.09 -2.09
C ILE A 82 -3.75 3.50 -3.53
N ALA A 83 -4.34 2.60 -4.35
CA ALA A 83 -4.68 2.90 -5.73
C ALA A 83 -5.80 3.95 -5.88
N ASP A 84 -6.71 4.01 -4.91
CA ASP A 84 -7.81 4.98 -4.80
C ASP A 84 -7.38 6.32 -4.16
N ALA A 85 -6.17 6.43 -3.60
CA ALA A 85 -5.73 7.63 -2.90
C ALA A 85 -5.71 8.87 -3.83
N ARG A 86 -6.55 9.85 -3.54
CA ARG A 86 -6.75 11.10 -4.32
C ARG A 86 -6.82 12.35 -3.43
N GLN A 87 -6.54 12.20 -2.15
CA GLN A 87 -6.79 13.22 -1.14
C GLN A 87 -5.86 14.42 -1.32
N TRP A 88 -4.59 14.19 -1.67
CA TRP A 88 -3.66 15.27 -1.94
C TRP A 88 -3.98 15.98 -3.24
N GLU A 89 -4.30 15.25 -4.32
CA GLU A 89 -4.73 15.86 -5.58
C GLU A 89 -6.01 16.70 -5.42
N THR A 90 -7.02 16.14 -4.74
CA THR A 90 -8.30 16.83 -4.49
C THR A 90 -8.10 18.08 -3.65
N THR A 91 -7.30 17.98 -2.58
CA THR A 91 -7.02 19.12 -1.71
C THR A 91 -6.19 20.18 -2.44
N ALA A 92 -5.23 19.79 -3.28
CA ALA A 92 -4.44 20.72 -4.09
C ALA A 92 -5.28 21.47 -5.15
N ALA A 93 -6.34 20.85 -5.67
CA ALA A 93 -7.29 21.53 -6.57
C ALA A 93 -8.04 22.67 -5.86
N ALA A 94 -8.45 22.45 -4.60
CA ALA A 94 -9.10 23.48 -3.78
C ALA A 94 -8.10 24.49 -3.18
N TYR A 95 -6.87 24.05 -2.90
CA TYR A 95 -5.81 24.84 -2.27
C TYR A 95 -4.49 24.73 -3.05
N PRO A 96 -4.32 25.46 -4.17
CA PRO A 96 -3.15 25.34 -5.04
C PRO A 96 -1.80 25.62 -4.38
N LYS A 97 -1.79 26.28 -3.21
CA LYS A 97 -0.57 26.51 -2.41
C LYS A 97 0.10 25.21 -1.98
N LEU A 98 -0.64 24.10 -1.86
CA LEU A 98 -0.08 22.78 -1.54
C LEU A 98 0.87 22.27 -2.62
N LEU A 99 0.72 22.70 -3.87
CA LEU A 99 1.64 22.36 -4.97
C LEU A 99 3.04 22.98 -4.78
N ARG A 100 3.16 23.98 -3.91
CA ARG A 100 4.42 24.67 -3.57
C ARG A 100 4.94 24.27 -2.18
N HIS A 101 4.29 23.33 -1.51
CA HIS A 101 4.75 22.84 -0.21
C HIS A 101 6.07 22.08 -0.40
N PRO A 102 7.05 22.22 0.52
CA PRO A 102 8.34 21.53 0.42
C PRO A 102 8.17 20.00 0.38
N ASP A 103 7.18 19.48 1.11
CA ASP A 103 6.77 18.08 1.00
C ASP A 103 5.87 17.89 -0.21
N ASN A 104 6.36 17.12 -1.19
CA ASN A 104 5.71 16.92 -2.49
C ASN A 104 4.62 15.83 -2.41
N HIS A 105 3.64 16.04 -1.54
CA HIS A 105 2.61 15.07 -1.20
C HIS A 105 1.80 14.57 -2.41
N VAL A 106 1.48 15.47 -3.35
CA VAL A 106 0.78 15.11 -4.60
C VAL A 106 1.63 14.18 -5.46
N ALA A 107 2.95 14.41 -5.54
CA ALA A 107 3.83 13.51 -6.28
C ALA A 107 3.95 12.15 -5.60
N TRP A 108 4.03 12.11 -4.26
CA TRP A 108 4.05 10.84 -3.51
C TRP A 108 2.77 10.04 -3.73
N GLU A 109 1.62 10.71 -3.74
CA GLU A 109 0.33 10.08 -4.06
C GLU A 109 0.29 9.49 -5.45
N ARG A 110 0.71 10.27 -6.46
CA ARG A 110 0.83 9.78 -7.83
C ARG A 110 1.77 8.59 -7.94
N GLN A 111 2.93 8.65 -7.28
CA GLN A 111 3.93 7.59 -7.33
C GLN A 111 3.42 6.31 -6.66
N ALA A 112 2.72 6.41 -5.52
CA ALA A 112 2.15 5.26 -4.84
C ALA A 112 1.08 4.57 -5.70
N ARG A 113 0.15 5.33 -6.28
CA ARG A 113 -0.84 4.79 -7.22
C ARG A 113 -0.21 4.16 -8.45
N HIS A 114 0.81 4.81 -9.00
CA HIS A 114 1.54 4.29 -10.16
C HIS A 114 2.24 2.97 -9.82
N ALA A 115 2.86 2.87 -8.64
CA ALA A 115 3.49 1.64 -8.18
C ALA A 115 2.49 0.49 -8.11
N VAL A 116 1.25 0.73 -7.64
CA VAL A 116 0.22 -0.32 -7.62
C VAL A 116 -0.15 -0.74 -9.05
N ARG A 117 -0.43 0.23 -9.93
CA ARG A 117 -0.80 -0.02 -11.34
C ARG A 117 0.31 -0.70 -12.16
N ALA A 118 1.57 -0.44 -11.83
CA ALA A 118 2.74 -1.00 -12.54
C ALA A 118 2.86 -2.51 -12.37
N GLN A 119 2.32 -3.07 -11.28
CA GLN A 119 2.38 -4.49 -10.98
C GLN A 119 1.03 -5.20 -11.15
N ARG A 120 0.07 -4.57 -11.85
CA ARG A 120 -1.28 -5.13 -12.06
C ARG A 120 -1.31 -6.53 -12.68
N GLY A 121 -0.28 -6.91 -13.45
CA GLY A 121 -0.18 -8.25 -14.04
C GLY A 121 -0.12 -9.37 -13.00
N LEU A 122 0.25 -9.06 -11.76
CA LEU A 122 0.23 -10.00 -10.65
C LEU A 122 -1.19 -10.35 -10.16
N LEU A 123 -2.22 -9.63 -10.63
CA LEU A 123 -3.62 -9.98 -10.35
C LEU A 123 -4.07 -11.27 -11.01
N GLU A 124 -3.47 -11.66 -12.13
CA GLU A 124 -3.86 -12.87 -12.87
C GLU A 124 -3.77 -14.11 -11.97
N ASP A 125 -2.66 -14.25 -11.23
CA ASP A 125 -2.47 -15.32 -10.25
C ASP A 125 -3.55 -15.28 -9.16
N LEU A 126 -3.84 -14.09 -8.62
CA LEU A 126 -4.77 -13.90 -7.49
C LEU A 126 -6.23 -14.14 -7.88
N LEU A 127 -6.60 -13.84 -9.12
CA LEU A 127 -7.96 -14.06 -9.65
C LEU A 127 -8.26 -15.54 -9.90
N THR A 128 -7.24 -16.39 -9.91
CA THR A 128 -7.36 -17.85 -10.04
C THR A 128 -7.07 -18.59 -8.73
N ASP A 129 -6.96 -17.86 -7.62
CA ASP A 129 -6.73 -18.45 -6.30
C ASP A 129 -7.89 -19.38 -5.89
N ARG A 130 -7.58 -20.38 -5.07
CA ARG A 130 -8.57 -21.32 -4.54
C ARG A 130 -9.46 -20.67 -3.47
N ASP A 131 -8.94 -19.65 -2.80
CA ASP A 131 -9.68 -18.89 -1.81
C ASP A 131 -10.58 -17.84 -2.49
N SER A 132 -11.89 -18.01 -2.34
CA SER A 132 -12.87 -17.09 -2.92
C SER A 132 -12.78 -15.66 -2.38
N GLU A 133 -12.33 -15.46 -1.15
CA GLU A 133 -12.16 -14.12 -0.59
C GLU A 133 -10.98 -13.39 -1.24
N ILE A 134 -9.92 -14.12 -1.59
CA ILE A 134 -8.78 -13.57 -2.34
C ILE A 134 -9.21 -13.19 -3.75
N VAL A 135 -9.96 -14.06 -4.43
CA VAL A 135 -10.50 -13.78 -5.77
C VAL A 135 -11.38 -12.53 -5.74
N GLU A 136 -12.27 -12.40 -4.75
CA GLU A 136 -13.14 -11.24 -4.63
C GLU A 136 -12.36 -9.95 -4.36
N ALA A 137 -11.45 -9.94 -3.39
CA ALA A 137 -10.59 -8.80 -3.13
C ALA A 137 -9.70 -8.43 -4.34
N GLY A 138 -9.27 -9.44 -5.12
CA GLY A 138 -8.54 -9.24 -6.37
C GLY A 138 -9.39 -8.58 -7.45
N ARG A 139 -10.67 -8.94 -7.58
CA ARG A 139 -11.61 -8.29 -8.51
C ARG A 139 -11.90 -6.85 -8.13
N GLU A 140 -12.11 -6.58 -6.85
CA GLU A 140 -12.30 -5.22 -6.34
C GLU A 140 -11.08 -4.34 -6.66
N LEU A 141 -9.87 -4.85 -6.44
CA LEU A 141 -8.64 -4.16 -6.80
C LEU A 141 -8.55 -3.96 -8.32
N ALA A 142 -8.84 -4.98 -9.12
CA ALA A 142 -8.82 -4.89 -10.58
C ALA A 142 -9.77 -3.79 -11.11
N ALA A 143 -10.97 -3.67 -10.53
CA ALA A 143 -11.92 -2.61 -10.86
C ALA A 143 -11.33 -1.22 -10.59
N THR A 144 -10.76 -1.00 -9.40
CA THR A 144 -10.07 0.25 -9.02
C THR A 144 -8.90 0.60 -9.96
N LEU A 145 -8.20 -0.38 -10.53
CA LEU A 145 -7.06 -0.11 -11.43
C LEU A 145 -7.47 0.24 -12.85
N ASN A 146 -8.71 -0.07 -13.25
CA ASN A 146 -9.28 0.23 -14.56
C ASN A 146 -9.99 1.59 -14.63
N ASP A 147 -10.26 2.23 -13.48
CA ASP A 147 -10.69 3.63 -13.33
C ASP A 147 -9.51 4.62 -13.41
#